data_AF-A3ILM1-F1
#
_entry.id   AF-A3ILM1-F1
#
_cell.length_a   1.000
_cell.length_b   1.000
_cell.length_c   1.000
_cell.angle_alpha   90.00
_cell.angle_beta   90.00
_cell.angle_gamma   90.00
#
_symmetry.space_group_name_H-M   'P 1'
#
loop_
_entity.id
_entity.type
_entity.pdbx_description
1 polymer ?
#
loop_
_entity_poly.entity_id
_entity_poly.type
_entity_poly.pdbx_seq_one_letter_code
_entity_poly.pdbx_strand_id
1 'polypeptide(L)'
;MSHLSNSIKILKLSLASVLISLWGLPSLSQNPQQPNFPGPQIMRDLPGAMRPASDPLQLLQNKEVQQELKLTKDQIQKIERVRTQVQQQLSEFRRGRNSQEDIKRQIEQTKQQIATILQPKQLERFREILLQVNGWTPESPPENLVSIKQDFTSSTLSSPIQLTPEQQENLQDLQQETQKNIGRYFTPPDTNTASSQIRDEEVCHPVNTNRNSIEPILKTYQQQSQTILTNEQQATLEKLEGESFEIADAQCNF
;
A
#
# COMPACT_ATOMS: atom_id res chain seq x y z
N MET A 1 -0.04 30.30 68.72
CA MET A 1 -0.01 29.30 67.64
C MET A 1 0.63 30.00 66.44
N SER A 2 1.94 29.86 66.25
CA SER A 2 2.58 28.86 65.36
C SER A 2 2.19 29.10 63.89
N HIS A 3 3.04 29.28 62.87
CA HIS A 3 4.49 29.38 62.65
C HIS A 3 4.64 29.85 61.17
N LEU A 4 5.67 30.68 60.87
CA LEU A 4 6.54 30.71 59.66
C LEU A 4 5.89 30.70 58.25
N SER A 5 6.07 31.73 57.41
CA SER A 5 7.29 32.13 56.68
C SER A 5 7.82 31.08 55.68
N ASN A 6 8.05 31.59 54.45
CA ASN A 6 8.86 31.08 53.33
C ASN A 6 8.03 30.55 52.15
N SER A 7 8.37 30.68 50.88
CA SER A 7 9.31 31.50 50.10
C SER A 7 9.14 31.02 48.65
N ILE A 8 8.94 31.96 47.72
CA ILE A 8 9.57 32.04 46.38
C ILE A 8 10.10 30.72 45.79
N LYS A 9 9.54 30.32 44.62
CA LYS A 9 10.31 29.84 43.46
C LYS A 9 9.46 29.85 42.18
N ILE A 10 9.61 30.96 41.45
CA ILE A 10 9.79 31.08 40.00
C ILE A 10 9.56 29.75 39.22
N LEU A 11 8.43 29.61 38.54
CA LEU A 11 8.28 28.66 37.44
C LEU A 11 8.43 29.42 36.12
N LYS A 12 9.68 29.64 35.72
CA LYS A 12 10.05 29.85 34.32
C LYS A 12 9.96 28.48 33.65
N LEU A 13 8.82 28.15 33.05
CA LEU A 13 8.79 27.11 32.03
C LEU A 13 9.01 27.79 30.68
N SER A 14 10.20 27.55 30.14
CA SER A 14 10.69 28.05 28.88
C SER A 14 9.76 27.70 27.73
N LEU A 15 9.33 28.74 27.02
CA LEU A 15 8.92 28.69 25.63
C LEU A 15 10.11 28.16 24.81
N ALA A 16 10.18 26.84 24.61
CA ALA A 16 11.09 26.26 23.65
C ALA A 16 10.40 26.30 22.28
N SER A 17 10.61 27.42 21.60
CA SER A 17 10.38 27.55 20.16
C SER A 17 11.29 26.56 19.44
N VAL A 18 10.78 25.35 19.15
CA VAL A 18 11.46 24.44 18.21
C VAL A 18 11.11 24.92 16.81
N LEU A 19 11.89 25.89 16.33
CA LEU A 19 12.12 26.11 14.91
C LEU A 19 12.82 24.85 14.38
N ILE A 20 12.05 23.86 13.94
CA ILE A 20 12.58 22.81 13.06
C ILE A 20 12.78 23.48 11.71
N SER A 21 14.01 23.96 11.53
CA SER A 21 14.56 24.44 10.28
C SER A 21 14.21 23.46 9.16
N LEU A 22 13.73 24.01 8.04
CA LEU A 22 13.77 23.40 6.72
C LEU A 22 15.18 22.85 6.45
N TRP A 23 15.40 21.57 6.72
CA TRP A 23 16.44 20.82 6.06
C TRP A 23 15.80 20.22 4.83
N GLY A 24 16.12 20.83 3.68
CA GLY A 24 15.86 20.22 2.39
C GLY A 24 16.48 18.83 2.39
N LEU A 25 15.62 17.81 2.44
CA LEU A 25 16.03 16.46 2.13
C LEU A 25 16.67 16.51 0.74
N PRO A 26 17.92 16.02 0.57
CA PRO A 26 18.48 15.89 -0.75
C PRO A 26 17.54 15.01 -1.57
N SER A 27 17.12 15.51 -2.72
CA SER A 27 16.40 14.72 -3.71
C SER A 27 17.15 13.40 -3.90
N LEU A 28 16.52 12.29 -3.50
CA LEU A 28 17.08 10.95 -3.58
C LEU A 28 17.64 10.74 -4.98
N SER A 29 18.97 10.64 -5.04
CA SER A 29 19.74 10.49 -6.27
C SER A 29 19.31 9.22 -6.98
N GLN A 30 18.85 9.35 -8.22
CA GLN A 30 18.50 8.23 -9.10
C GLN A 30 19.75 7.37 -9.31
N ASN A 31 19.78 6.16 -8.73
CA ASN A 31 20.88 5.23 -8.88
C ASN A 31 20.95 4.73 -10.35
N PRO A 32 22.00 5.05 -11.13
CA PRO A 32 22.04 4.81 -12.57
C PRO A 32 22.27 3.34 -12.97
N GLN A 33 22.39 2.41 -12.03
CA GLN A 33 22.67 1.00 -12.31
C GLN A 33 21.48 0.04 -12.18
N GLN A 34 20.24 0.54 -12.12
CA GLN A 34 19.10 -0.38 -12.06
C GLN A 34 18.77 -0.98 -13.45
N PRO A 35 18.49 -2.29 -13.54
CA PRO A 35 18.11 -2.93 -14.79
C PRO A 35 16.86 -2.25 -15.38
N ASN A 36 16.95 -1.91 -16.67
CA ASN A 36 15.87 -1.32 -17.47
C ASN A 36 14.69 -2.29 -17.53
N PHE A 37 13.66 -2.03 -16.74
CA PHE A 37 12.39 -2.74 -16.86
C PHE A 37 11.57 -2.09 -17.97
N PRO A 38 11.01 -2.86 -18.92
CA PRO A 38 10.07 -2.34 -19.89
C PRO A 38 8.76 -1.97 -19.19
N GLY A 39 8.64 -0.72 -18.77
CA GLY A 39 7.45 -0.16 -18.13
C GLY A 39 7.70 1.29 -17.66
N PRO A 40 6.65 2.11 -17.49
CA PRO A 40 6.81 3.44 -16.91
C PRO A 40 7.46 3.29 -15.52
N GLN A 41 8.58 3.99 -15.28
CA GLN A 41 9.30 3.97 -13.99
C GLN A 41 8.35 4.23 -12.80
N ILE A 42 7.28 4.97 -13.04
CA ILE A 42 6.28 5.38 -12.05
C ILE A 42 5.54 4.19 -11.42
N MET A 43 5.39 3.05 -12.12
CA MET A 43 4.78 1.85 -11.53
C MET A 43 5.75 1.08 -10.63
N ARG A 44 7.05 1.33 -10.75
CA ARG A 44 8.09 0.61 -9.99
C ARG A 44 8.12 1.06 -8.53
N ASP A 45 7.92 2.36 -8.31
CA ASP A 45 8.07 3.00 -7.00
C ASP A 45 6.79 2.94 -6.16
N LEU A 46 5.71 2.36 -6.69
CA LEU A 46 4.48 2.15 -5.93
C LEU A 46 4.65 0.90 -5.05
N PRO A 47 4.53 1.03 -3.70
CA PRO A 47 4.51 -0.12 -2.81
C PRO A 47 3.46 -1.12 -3.28
N GLY A 48 3.82 -2.40 -3.38
CA GLY A 48 2.89 -3.47 -3.75
C GLY A 48 2.61 -3.64 -5.25
N ALA A 49 3.01 -2.72 -6.13
CA ALA A 49 2.70 -2.81 -7.58
C ALA A 49 3.22 -4.09 -8.29
N MET A 50 4.13 -4.83 -7.67
CA MET A 50 4.65 -6.10 -8.18
C MET A 50 3.94 -7.35 -7.65
N ARG A 51 3.04 -7.24 -6.67
CA ARG A 51 2.20 -8.37 -6.24
C ARG A 51 0.96 -8.41 -7.13
N PRO A 52 0.71 -9.50 -7.88
CA PRO A 52 -0.63 -9.75 -8.41
C PRO A 52 -1.62 -9.69 -7.24
N ALA A 53 -2.74 -8.97 -7.39
CA ALA A 53 -3.77 -8.75 -6.35
C ALA A 53 -3.44 -7.74 -5.23
N SER A 54 -2.37 -6.94 -5.35
CA SER A 54 -2.18 -5.78 -4.45
C SER A 54 -3.10 -4.60 -4.73
N ASP A 55 -3.57 -4.47 -5.97
CA ASP A 55 -4.57 -3.48 -6.34
C ASP A 55 -5.92 -3.85 -5.70
N PRO A 56 -6.49 -2.99 -4.83
CA PRO A 56 -7.80 -3.23 -4.24
C PRO A 56 -8.89 -3.52 -5.28
N LEU A 57 -8.83 -2.90 -6.47
CA LEU A 57 -9.79 -3.20 -7.53
C LEU A 57 -9.63 -4.62 -8.06
N GLN A 58 -8.41 -5.07 -8.33
CA GLN A 58 -8.15 -6.42 -8.79
C GLN A 58 -8.63 -7.46 -7.76
N LEU A 59 -8.42 -7.19 -6.47
CA LEU A 59 -8.85 -8.07 -5.40
C LEU A 59 -10.39 -8.22 -5.33
N LEU A 60 -11.13 -7.13 -5.54
CA LEU A 60 -12.60 -7.16 -5.59
C LEU A 60 -13.18 -7.91 -6.81
N GLN A 61 -12.35 -8.25 -7.79
CA GLN A 61 -12.74 -9.07 -8.94
C GLN A 61 -12.66 -10.56 -8.67
N ASN A 62 -11.92 -10.95 -7.63
CA ASN A 62 -11.83 -12.33 -7.22
C ASN A 62 -13.18 -12.81 -6.67
N LYS A 63 -13.66 -13.97 -7.13
CA LYS A 63 -15.00 -14.49 -6.80
C LYS A 63 -15.13 -14.86 -5.33
N GLU A 64 -14.07 -15.40 -4.74
CA GLU A 64 -14.00 -15.77 -3.34
C GLU A 64 -14.13 -14.52 -2.46
N VAL A 65 -13.44 -13.42 -2.81
CA VAL A 65 -13.58 -12.11 -2.15
C VAL A 65 -14.99 -11.56 -2.30
N GLN A 66 -15.59 -11.64 -3.50
CA GLN A 66 -16.97 -11.19 -3.72
C GLN A 66 -17.98 -11.97 -2.87
N GLN A 67 -17.78 -13.28 -2.72
CA GLN A 67 -18.62 -14.15 -1.90
C GLN A 67 -18.45 -13.86 -0.41
N GLU A 68 -17.21 -13.75 0.05
CA GLU A 68 -16.86 -13.42 1.44
C GLU A 68 -17.48 -12.09 1.87
N LEU A 69 -17.35 -11.06 1.03
CA LEU A 69 -17.95 -9.75 1.26
C LEU A 69 -19.47 -9.71 0.98
N LYS A 70 -20.04 -10.79 0.47
CA LYS A 70 -21.46 -10.89 0.09
C LYS A 70 -21.88 -9.75 -0.83
N LEU A 71 -21.03 -9.44 -1.82
CA LEU A 71 -21.30 -8.33 -2.74
C LEU A 71 -22.56 -8.60 -3.56
N THR A 72 -23.40 -7.58 -3.65
CA THR A 72 -24.60 -7.65 -4.50
C THR A 72 -24.23 -7.49 -5.98
N LYS A 73 -25.12 -7.94 -6.87
CA LYS A 73 -24.95 -7.77 -8.32
C LYS A 73 -24.74 -6.29 -8.71
N ASP A 74 -25.45 -5.37 -8.06
CA ASP A 74 -25.31 -3.93 -8.30
C ASP A 74 -23.92 -3.40 -7.87
N GLN A 75 -23.42 -3.83 -6.70
CA GLN A 75 -22.08 -3.46 -6.23
C GLN A 75 -20.99 -3.98 -7.17
N ILE A 76 -21.08 -5.24 -7.61
CA ILE A 76 -20.14 -5.84 -8.58
C ILE A 76 -20.13 -5.03 -9.89
N GLN A 77 -21.31 -4.67 -10.42
CA GLN A 77 -21.40 -3.84 -11.63
C GLN A 77 -20.78 -2.45 -11.42
N LYS A 78 -20.96 -1.82 -10.25
CA LYS A 78 -20.33 -0.53 -9.94
C LYS A 78 -18.81 -0.64 -9.87
N ILE A 79 -18.28 -1.69 -9.24
CA ILE A 79 -16.83 -1.96 -9.18
C ILE A 79 -16.25 -2.14 -10.59
N GLU A 80 -16.91 -2.90 -11.48
CA GLU A 80 -16.45 -3.05 -12.87
C GLU A 80 -16.44 -1.72 -13.65
N ARG A 81 -17.38 -0.81 -13.38
CA ARG A 81 -17.35 0.54 -13.98
C ARG A 81 -16.14 1.34 -13.49
N VAL A 82 -15.86 1.31 -12.18
CA VAL A 82 -14.67 1.97 -11.60
C VAL A 82 -13.40 1.40 -12.24
N ARG A 83 -13.29 0.08 -12.35
CA ARG A 83 -12.17 -0.60 -13.02
C ARG A 83 -12.00 -0.14 -14.47
N THR A 84 -13.08 -0.08 -15.23
CA THR A 84 -13.05 0.39 -16.63
C THR A 84 -12.56 1.83 -16.73
N GLN A 85 -13.00 2.71 -15.81
CA GLN A 85 -12.55 4.11 -15.75
C GLN A 85 -11.05 4.19 -15.45
N VAL A 86 -10.57 3.48 -14.43
CA VAL A 86 -9.14 3.44 -14.07
C VAL A 86 -8.30 2.92 -15.22
N GLN A 87 -8.74 1.88 -15.93
CA GLN A 87 -8.04 1.34 -17.11
C GLN A 87 -7.95 2.37 -18.25
N GLN A 88 -9.04 3.09 -18.53
CA GLN A 88 -9.04 4.16 -19.53
C GLN A 88 -8.05 5.25 -19.16
N GLN A 89 -8.07 5.71 -17.91
CA GLN A 89 -7.14 6.72 -17.43
C GLN A 89 -5.69 6.22 -17.50
N LEU A 90 -5.42 4.96 -17.11
CA LEU A 90 -4.10 4.34 -17.22
C LEU A 90 -3.57 4.31 -18.66
N SER A 91 -4.46 4.13 -19.63
CA SER A 91 -4.09 4.23 -21.05
C SER A 91 -3.65 5.65 -21.45
N GLU A 92 -4.23 6.68 -20.84
CA GLU A 92 -3.83 8.08 -21.06
C GLU A 92 -2.51 8.41 -20.34
N PHE A 93 -2.30 7.87 -19.13
CA PHE A 93 -1.03 7.96 -18.41
C PHE A 93 0.13 7.43 -19.25
N ARG A 94 -0.05 6.28 -19.91
CA ARG A 94 0.97 5.68 -20.81
C ARG A 94 1.32 6.56 -22.01
N ARG A 95 0.47 7.52 -22.38
CA ARG A 95 0.74 8.51 -23.44
C ARG A 95 1.53 9.73 -22.93
N GLY A 96 2.02 9.70 -21.69
CA GLY A 96 2.94 10.69 -21.11
C GLY A 96 2.30 12.01 -20.70
N ARG A 97 0.99 12.03 -20.42
CA ARG A 97 0.23 13.28 -20.20
C ARG A 97 0.10 13.74 -18.75
N ASN A 98 0.44 12.89 -17.77
CA ASN A 98 0.07 13.12 -16.38
C ASN A 98 1.29 12.96 -15.45
N SER A 99 1.27 13.64 -14.30
CA SER A 99 2.34 13.60 -13.31
C SER A 99 2.20 12.43 -12.33
N GLN A 100 3.21 12.24 -11.46
CA GLN A 100 3.14 11.26 -10.37
C GLN A 100 2.04 11.62 -9.35
N GLU A 101 1.82 12.91 -9.11
CA GLU A 101 0.75 13.41 -8.23
C GLU A 101 -0.63 13.07 -8.78
N ASP A 102 -0.81 13.12 -10.11
CA ASP A 102 -2.07 12.72 -10.75
C ASP A 102 -2.35 11.23 -10.55
N ILE A 103 -1.32 10.38 -10.59
CA ILE A 103 -1.46 8.94 -10.32
C ILE A 103 -1.85 8.71 -8.86
N LYS A 104 -1.17 9.37 -7.91
CA LYS A 104 -1.52 9.28 -6.49
C LYS A 104 -2.96 9.73 -6.23
N ARG A 105 -3.37 10.86 -6.82
CA ARG A 105 -4.75 11.36 -6.72
C ARG A 105 -5.75 10.36 -7.29
N GLN A 106 -5.44 9.73 -8.41
CA GLN A 106 -6.30 8.73 -9.02
C GLN A 106 -6.46 7.49 -8.14
N ILE A 107 -5.38 7.02 -7.50
CA ILE A 107 -5.42 5.91 -6.55
C ILE A 107 -6.35 6.26 -5.37
N GLU A 108 -6.19 7.45 -4.79
CA GLU A 108 -7.05 7.89 -3.67
C GLU A 108 -8.52 8.07 -4.07
N GLN A 109 -8.80 8.62 -5.26
CA GLN A 109 -10.16 8.69 -5.78
C GLN A 109 -10.78 7.31 -5.97
N THR A 110 -9.99 6.35 -6.46
CA THR A 110 -10.42 4.96 -6.62
C THR A 110 -10.76 4.34 -5.27
N LYS A 111 -9.89 4.52 -4.26
CA LYS A 111 -10.14 4.07 -2.87
C LYS A 111 -11.45 4.66 -2.31
N GLN A 112 -11.72 5.95 -2.54
CA GLN A 112 -12.95 6.60 -2.09
C GLN A 112 -14.20 6.09 -2.80
N GLN A 113 -14.12 5.82 -4.12
CA GLN A 113 -15.22 5.23 -4.88
C GLN A 113 -15.56 3.83 -4.36
N ILE A 114 -14.55 3.00 -4.10
CA ILE A 114 -14.75 1.67 -3.49
C ILE A 114 -15.44 1.81 -2.12
N ALA A 115 -14.96 2.72 -1.26
CA ALA A 115 -15.54 2.94 0.06
C ALA A 115 -17.02 3.40 0.01
N THR A 116 -17.42 4.08 -1.07
CA THR A 116 -18.82 4.51 -1.29
C THR A 116 -19.70 3.37 -1.81
N ILE A 117 -19.13 2.38 -2.49
CA ILE A 117 -19.86 1.21 -3.03
C ILE A 117 -20.09 0.16 -1.93
N LEU A 118 -19.10 -0.05 -1.07
CA LEU A 118 -19.14 -1.04 0.00
C LEU A 118 -19.92 -0.52 1.22
N GLN A 119 -20.70 -1.39 1.86
CA GLN A 119 -21.27 -1.10 3.17
C GLN A 119 -20.16 -1.01 4.23
N PRO A 120 -20.37 -0.31 5.37
CA PRO A 120 -19.34 -0.17 6.40
C PRO A 120 -18.70 -1.49 6.85
N LYS A 121 -19.53 -2.53 7.13
CA LYS A 121 -19.03 -3.87 7.50
C LYS A 121 -18.27 -4.57 6.38
N GLN A 122 -18.68 -4.37 5.12
CA GLN A 122 -17.97 -4.93 3.96
C GLN A 122 -16.63 -4.25 3.76
N LEU A 123 -16.56 -2.93 3.97
CA LEU A 123 -15.32 -2.17 3.86
C LEU A 123 -14.33 -2.54 4.95
N GLU A 124 -14.80 -2.75 6.19
CA GLU A 124 -13.99 -3.27 7.29
C GLU A 124 -13.43 -4.66 6.95
N ARG A 125 -14.30 -5.61 6.58
CA ARG A 125 -13.86 -6.95 6.18
C ARG A 125 -12.91 -6.92 4.98
N PHE A 126 -13.13 -6.01 4.02
CA PHE A 126 -12.26 -5.88 2.87
C PHE A 126 -10.85 -5.38 3.25
N ARG A 127 -10.72 -4.55 4.29
CA ARG A 127 -9.41 -4.14 4.83
C ARG A 127 -8.65 -5.29 5.45
N GLU A 128 -9.34 -6.11 6.23
CA GLU A 128 -8.78 -7.33 6.82
C GLU A 128 -8.24 -8.25 5.72
N ILE A 129 -9.04 -8.50 4.67
CA ILE A 129 -8.62 -9.30 3.52
C ILE A 129 -7.42 -8.68 2.80
N LEU A 130 -7.44 -7.36 2.54
CA LEU A 130 -6.30 -6.66 1.94
C LEU A 130 -5.03 -6.83 2.77
N LEU A 131 -5.15 -6.72 4.09
CA LEU A 131 -4.03 -6.87 5.00
C LEU A 131 -3.45 -8.28 4.98
N GLN A 132 -4.31 -9.31 4.97
CA GLN A 132 -3.87 -10.71 4.90
C GLN A 132 -3.23 -11.06 3.55
N VAL A 133 -3.79 -10.58 2.45
CA VAL A 133 -3.32 -10.88 1.09
C VAL A 133 -2.03 -10.14 0.77
N ASN A 134 -1.97 -8.85 1.10
CA ASN A 134 -0.83 -7.99 0.73
C ASN A 134 0.24 -7.92 1.82
N GLY A 135 -0.11 -8.33 3.04
CA GLY A 135 0.62 -7.97 4.24
C GLY A 135 0.38 -6.53 4.65
N TRP A 136 0.89 -6.21 5.83
CA TRP A 136 0.99 -4.84 6.27
C TRP A 136 2.05 -4.10 5.46
N THR A 137 1.63 -3.00 4.84
CA THR A 137 2.55 -1.98 4.33
C THR A 137 2.35 -0.71 5.15
N PRO A 138 3.45 -0.05 5.57
CA PRO A 138 3.39 1.30 6.08
C PRO A 138 3.15 2.24 4.90
N GLU A 139 1.98 2.18 4.27
CA GLU A 139 1.67 3.19 3.26
C GLU A 139 1.75 4.58 3.89
N SER A 140 2.36 5.47 3.11
CA SER A 140 3.03 6.71 3.49
C SER A 140 2.31 7.55 4.54
N PRO A 141 3.05 8.33 5.36
CA PRO A 141 2.44 9.30 6.27
C PRO A 141 1.37 10.09 5.52
N PRO A 142 0.24 10.42 6.16
CA PRO A 142 -0.73 11.35 5.59
C PRO A 142 -0.09 12.74 5.56
N GLU A 143 0.86 12.96 4.66
CA GLU A 143 1.39 14.28 4.34
C GLU A 143 0.22 15.04 3.73
N ASN A 144 -0.36 15.92 4.55
CA ASN A 144 -1.67 16.57 4.42
C ASN A 144 -2.83 15.91 5.19
N LEU A 145 -2.61 15.60 6.47
CA LEU A 145 -3.59 15.97 7.52
C LEU A 145 -3.72 17.51 7.60
N VAL A 146 -4.14 18.16 6.51
CA VAL A 146 -4.85 19.42 6.65
C VAL A 146 -6.08 19.08 7.47
N SER A 147 -6.22 19.73 8.61
CA SER A 147 -7.23 19.53 9.64
C SER A 147 -8.66 19.65 9.12
N ILE A 148 -9.11 18.72 8.29
CA ILE A 148 -10.53 18.53 8.08
C ILE A 148 -10.99 17.80 9.34
N LYS A 149 -11.72 18.51 10.19
CA LYS A 149 -12.65 17.92 11.17
C LYS A 149 -13.70 17.12 10.40
N GLN A 150 -13.26 16.04 9.76
CA GLN A 150 -14.10 15.17 8.97
C GLN A 150 -14.53 14.07 9.91
N ASP A 151 -15.84 14.02 10.09
CA ASP A 151 -16.55 13.03 10.85
C ASP A 151 -15.98 11.63 10.62
N PHE A 152 -16.05 10.78 11.64
CA PHE A 152 -15.67 9.36 11.65
C PHE A 152 -16.25 8.50 10.49
N THR A 153 -16.99 9.11 9.56
CA THR A 153 -17.49 8.52 8.32
C THR A 153 -16.52 8.60 7.13
N SER A 154 -15.46 9.44 7.17
CA SER A 154 -14.39 9.37 6.17
C SER A 154 -13.48 8.19 6.50
N SER A 155 -14.01 7.00 6.22
CA SER A 155 -13.36 5.70 6.35
C SER A 155 -12.26 5.59 5.29
N THR A 156 -11.16 6.31 5.46
CA THR A 156 -9.97 6.17 4.63
C THR A 156 -9.29 4.83 4.95
N LEU A 157 -8.69 4.20 3.95
CA LEU A 157 -7.97 2.92 4.07
C LEU A 157 -6.60 3.08 4.77
N SER A 158 -6.42 4.12 5.58
CA SER A 158 -5.14 4.47 6.20
C SER A 158 -4.81 3.55 7.38
N SER A 159 -3.52 3.26 7.59
CA SER A 159 -3.04 2.41 8.69
C SER A 159 -3.37 3.04 10.05
N PRO A 160 -4.00 2.31 10.98
CA PRO A 160 -4.27 2.80 12.34
C PRO A 160 -3.02 2.77 13.25
N ILE A 161 -1.90 2.23 12.76
CA ILE A 161 -0.64 2.13 13.50
C ILE A 161 0.14 3.42 13.32
N GLN A 162 0.33 4.18 14.40
CA GLN A 162 1.19 5.36 14.42
C GLN A 162 2.65 4.93 14.49
N LEU A 163 3.47 5.34 13.52
CA LEU A 163 4.90 5.02 13.46
C LEU A 163 5.74 6.18 14.01
N THR A 164 6.85 5.88 14.69
CA THR A 164 7.85 6.90 14.99
C THR A 164 8.64 7.28 13.72
N PRO A 165 9.29 8.45 13.68
CA PRO A 165 10.14 8.82 12.54
C PRO A 165 11.23 7.77 12.24
N GLU A 166 11.85 7.22 13.28
CA GLU A 166 12.86 6.15 13.15
C GLU A 166 12.26 4.86 12.58
N GLN A 167 11.06 4.46 13.02
CA GLN A 167 10.37 3.30 12.44
C GLN A 167 10.04 3.51 10.97
N GLN A 168 9.56 4.71 10.62
CA GLN A 168 9.23 5.05 9.24
C GLN A 168 10.46 5.00 8.34
N GLU A 169 11.60 5.54 8.78
CA GLU A 169 12.89 5.49 8.07
C GLU A 169 13.35 4.03 7.88
N ASN A 170 13.38 3.24 8.96
CA ASN A 170 13.77 1.82 8.89
C ASN A 170 12.87 1.01 7.94
N LEU A 171 11.56 1.28 7.93
CA LEU A 171 10.62 0.62 7.04
C LEU A 171 10.79 1.04 5.58
N GLN A 172 11.12 2.32 5.34
CA GLN A 172 11.42 2.83 4.01
C GLN A 172 12.70 2.20 3.45
N ASP A 173 13.75 2.09 4.25
CA ASP A 173 15.00 1.43 3.86
C ASP A 173 14.77 -0.05 3.56
N LEU A 174 14.04 -0.75 4.44
CA LEU A 174 13.64 -2.14 4.25
C LEU A 174 12.82 -2.32 2.95
N GLN A 175 11.91 -1.38 2.64
CA GLN A 175 11.13 -1.40 1.41
C GLN A 175 12.02 -1.23 0.17
N GLN A 176 12.97 -0.30 0.18
CA GLN A 176 13.91 -0.09 -0.93
C GLN A 176 14.80 -1.32 -1.17
N GLU A 177 15.30 -1.92 -0.09
CA GLU A 177 16.07 -3.16 -0.18
C GLU A 177 15.22 -4.30 -0.77
N THR A 178 13.99 -4.45 -0.30
CA THR A 178 13.04 -5.44 -0.79
C THR A 178 12.76 -5.25 -2.28
N GLN A 179 12.51 -4.02 -2.72
CA GLN A 179 12.28 -3.69 -4.13
C GLN A 179 13.49 -4.03 -5.00
N LYS A 180 14.70 -3.74 -4.51
CA LYS A 180 15.96 -4.12 -5.17
C LYS A 180 16.10 -5.64 -5.27
N ASN A 181 15.75 -6.38 -4.22
CA ASN A 181 15.78 -7.83 -4.21
C ASN A 181 14.76 -8.41 -5.20
N ILE A 182 13.50 -7.96 -5.17
CA ILE A 182 12.47 -8.35 -6.16
C ILE A 182 12.97 -8.12 -7.59
N GLY A 183 13.56 -6.96 -7.86
CA GLY A 183 14.09 -6.63 -9.18
C GLY A 183 15.22 -7.54 -9.68
N ARG A 184 15.92 -8.27 -8.79
CA ARG A 184 16.94 -9.26 -9.15
C ARG A 184 16.36 -10.61 -9.57
N TYR A 185 15.18 -10.97 -9.03
CA TYR A 185 14.54 -12.27 -9.27
C TYR A 185 13.38 -12.20 -10.25
N PHE A 186 12.83 -11.01 -10.48
CA PHE A 186 11.79 -10.83 -11.47
C PHE A 186 12.36 -10.96 -12.89
N THR A 187 11.78 -11.88 -13.66
CA THR A 187 12.08 -12.08 -15.08
C THR A 187 10.90 -11.59 -15.90
N PRO A 188 11.04 -10.51 -16.70
CA PRO A 188 9.95 -10.07 -17.55
C PRO A 188 9.60 -11.14 -18.59
N PRO A 189 8.33 -11.25 -19.02
CA PRO A 189 7.97 -12.10 -20.14
C PRO A 189 8.73 -11.68 -21.40
N ASP A 190 9.09 -12.65 -22.25
CA ASP A 190 9.78 -12.37 -23.51
C ASP A 190 8.86 -11.55 -24.43
N THR A 191 9.30 -10.34 -24.77
CA THR A 191 8.54 -9.43 -25.62
C THR A 191 8.60 -9.80 -27.11
N ASN A 192 9.46 -10.75 -27.50
CA ASN A 192 9.61 -11.17 -28.89
C ASN A 192 8.61 -12.25 -29.30
N THR A 193 7.90 -12.87 -28.36
CA THR A 193 6.86 -13.84 -28.66
C THR A 193 5.63 -13.12 -29.22
N ALA A 194 5.30 -13.37 -30.48
CA ALA A 194 4.14 -12.75 -31.12
C ALA A 194 2.87 -13.07 -30.32
N SER A 195 2.11 -12.02 -29.94
CA SER A 195 0.90 -12.14 -29.11
C SER A 195 -0.16 -13.08 -29.66
N SER A 196 -0.16 -13.36 -30.96
CA SER A 196 -1.08 -14.27 -31.63
C SER A 196 -0.74 -15.76 -31.49
N GLN A 197 0.40 -16.11 -30.89
CA GLN A 197 0.86 -17.50 -30.76
C GLN A 197 1.01 -17.98 -29.32
N ILE A 198 0.87 -17.09 -28.34
CA ILE A 198 1.10 -17.44 -26.95
C ILE A 198 -0.05 -18.34 -26.48
N ARG A 199 0.26 -19.61 -26.22
CA ARG A 199 -0.67 -20.52 -25.54
C ARG A 199 -0.78 -20.08 -24.08
N ASP A 200 -1.94 -20.27 -23.45
CA ASP A 200 -2.15 -19.90 -22.04
C ASP A 200 -1.02 -20.44 -21.14
N GLU A 201 -0.55 -21.67 -21.40
CA GLU A 201 0.58 -22.31 -20.70
C GLU A 201 1.89 -21.49 -20.74
N GLU A 202 2.18 -20.81 -21.86
CA GLU A 202 3.40 -20.01 -22.04
C GLU A 202 3.35 -18.66 -21.30
N VAL A 203 2.16 -18.10 -21.05
CA VAL A 203 1.98 -16.90 -20.21
C VAL A 203 2.06 -17.28 -18.73
N CYS A 204 1.50 -18.43 -18.37
CA CYS A 204 1.41 -18.87 -16.97
C CYS A 204 2.78 -19.17 -16.36
N HIS A 205 3.70 -19.75 -17.15
CA HIS A 205 4.99 -20.19 -16.63
C HIS A 205 5.86 -19.03 -16.09
N PRO A 206 6.09 -17.93 -16.83
CA PRO A 206 6.84 -16.77 -16.30
C PRO A 206 6.18 -16.13 -15.08
N VAL A 207 4.84 -16.04 -15.06
CA VAL A 207 4.10 -15.45 -13.92
C VAL A 207 4.28 -16.31 -12.68
N ASN A 208 4.09 -17.62 -12.78
CA ASN A 208 4.29 -18.55 -11.66
C ASN A 208 5.75 -18.58 -11.20
N THR A 209 6.70 -18.54 -12.12
CA THR A 209 8.14 -18.48 -11.80
C THR A 209 8.48 -17.22 -11.01
N ASN A 210 7.98 -16.06 -11.45
CA ASN A 210 8.16 -14.80 -10.74
C ASN A 210 7.48 -14.82 -9.37
N ARG A 211 6.25 -15.32 -9.28
CA ARG A 211 5.52 -15.46 -8.01
C ARG A 211 6.34 -16.29 -7.01
N ASN A 212 6.75 -17.50 -7.40
CA ASN A 212 7.52 -18.41 -6.55
C ASN A 212 8.86 -17.81 -6.10
N SER A 213 9.47 -16.96 -6.94
CA SER A 213 10.74 -16.31 -6.62
C SER A 213 10.59 -15.08 -5.71
N ILE A 214 9.45 -14.38 -5.82
CA ILE A 214 9.18 -13.13 -5.09
C ILE A 214 8.54 -13.40 -3.72
N GLU A 215 7.72 -14.43 -3.60
CA GLU A 215 6.96 -14.73 -2.39
C GLU A 215 7.83 -14.91 -1.12
N PRO A 216 8.97 -15.64 -1.16
CA PRO A 216 9.87 -15.70 -0.01
C PRO A 216 10.47 -14.35 0.39
N ILE A 217 10.71 -13.46 -0.58
CA ILE A 217 11.24 -12.11 -0.34
C ILE A 217 10.20 -11.27 0.40
N LEU A 218 8.94 -11.35 -0.02
CA LEU A 218 7.83 -10.64 0.62
C LEU A 218 7.55 -11.17 2.03
N LYS A 219 7.64 -12.48 2.23
CA LYS A 219 7.53 -13.07 3.57
C LYS A 219 8.64 -12.58 4.50
N THR A 220 9.87 -12.49 3.98
CA THR A 220 11.02 -11.95 4.72
C THR A 220 10.79 -10.47 5.06
N TYR A 221 10.32 -9.67 4.11
CA TYR A 221 9.93 -8.27 4.34
C TYR A 221 8.89 -8.14 5.45
N GLN A 222 7.82 -8.94 5.44
CA GLN A 222 6.77 -8.91 6.46
C GLN A 222 7.32 -9.29 7.85
N GLN A 223 8.20 -10.28 7.93
CA GLN A 223 8.84 -10.66 9.21
C GLN A 223 9.74 -9.55 9.73
N GLN A 224 10.57 -8.96 8.87
CA GLN A 224 11.48 -7.88 9.24
C GLN A 224 10.70 -6.60 9.63
N SER A 225 9.61 -6.28 8.92
CA SER A 225 8.79 -5.11 9.25
C SER A 225 8.16 -5.23 10.64
N GLN A 226 7.70 -6.44 11.02
CA GLN A 226 7.22 -6.70 12.38
C GLN A 226 8.30 -6.44 13.44
N THR A 227 9.57 -6.76 13.19
CA THR A 227 10.66 -6.49 14.16
C THR A 227 10.95 -5.01 14.38
N ILE A 228 10.54 -4.13 13.45
CA ILE A 228 10.66 -2.68 13.59
C ILE A 228 9.52 -2.11 14.46
N LEU A 229 8.40 -2.82 14.52
CA LEU A 229 7.24 -2.44 15.33
C LEU A 229 7.45 -2.78 16.81
N THR A 230 6.90 -1.95 17.68
CA THR A 230 6.77 -2.26 19.11
C THR A 230 5.74 -3.37 19.33
N ASN A 231 5.80 -4.06 20.47
CA ASN A 231 4.84 -5.12 20.82
C ASN A 231 3.37 -4.63 20.79
N GLU A 232 3.11 -3.38 21.18
CA GLU A 232 1.76 -2.81 21.14
C GLU A 232 1.26 -2.60 19.70
N GLN A 233 2.14 -2.11 18.82
CA GLN A 233 1.82 -1.96 17.39
C GLN A 233 1.64 -3.32 16.71
N GLN A 234 2.44 -4.33 17.06
CA GLN A 234 2.27 -5.70 16.57
C GLN A 234 0.92 -6.28 17.02
N ALA A 235 0.56 -6.16 18.31
CA ALA A 235 -0.73 -6.60 18.81
C ALA A 235 -1.91 -5.87 18.15
N THR A 236 -1.73 -4.57 17.84
CA THR A 236 -2.71 -3.81 17.06
C THR A 236 -2.83 -4.36 15.65
N LEU A 237 -1.71 -4.72 15.02
CA LEU A 237 -1.70 -5.29 13.68
C LEU A 237 -2.43 -6.64 13.62
N GLU A 238 -2.12 -7.55 14.54
CA GLU A 238 -2.78 -8.86 14.65
C GLU A 238 -4.30 -8.73 14.81
N LYS A 239 -4.76 -7.73 15.57
CA LYS A 239 -6.18 -7.46 15.73
C LYS A 239 -6.84 -6.98 14.42
N LEU A 240 -6.11 -6.27 13.58
CA LEU A 240 -6.61 -5.75 12.30
C LEU A 240 -6.65 -6.80 11.19
N GLU A 241 -5.91 -7.90 11.33
CA GLU A 241 -5.97 -9.00 10.37
C GLU A 241 -7.35 -9.67 10.38
N GLY A 242 -8.05 -9.67 11.52
CA GLY A 242 -9.40 -10.19 11.64
C GLY A 242 -9.49 -11.70 11.42
N GLU A 243 -10.61 -12.18 10.87
CA GLU A 243 -10.82 -13.61 10.58
C GLU A 243 -9.97 -14.06 9.39
N SER A 244 -9.29 -15.20 9.50
CA SER A 244 -8.45 -15.74 8.42
C SER A 244 -9.24 -15.90 7.11
N PHE A 245 -8.62 -15.51 6.00
CA PHE A 245 -9.15 -15.59 4.65
C PHE A 245 -8.01 -15.99 3.70
N GLU A 246 -8.25 -17.03 2.92
CA GLU A 246 -7.31 -17.52 1.91
C GLU A 246 -7.95 -17.43 0.54
N ILE A 247 -7.23 -16.83 -0.40
CA ILE A 247 -7.60 -16.92 -1.81
C ILE A 247 -7.04 -18.22 -2.32
N ALA A 248 -7.93 -19.11 -2.80
CA ALA A 248 -7.51 -20.32 -3.48
C ALA A 248 -6.45 -19.96 -4.52
N ASP A 249 -5.32 -20.67 -4.50
CA ASP A 249 -4.17 -20.34 -5.34
C ASP A 249 -4.65 -20.00 -6.75
N ALA A 250 -4.44 -18.73 -7.13
CA ALA A 250 -4.74 -18.26 -8.47
C ALA A 250 -3.81 -19.02 -9.42
N GLN A 251 -4.21 -20.23 -9.81
CA GLN A 251 -3.84 -20.81 -11.07
C GLN A 251 -4.13 -19.73 -12.09
N CYS A 252 -3.15 -19.37 -12.91
CA CYS A 252 -3.17 -18.26 -13.86
C CYS A 252 -4.40 -18.32 -14.79
N ASN A 253 -5.56 -17.94 -14.27
CA ASN A 253 -6.86 -17.84 -14.92
C ASN A 253 -7.10 -16.34 -15.10
N PHE A 254 -6.30 -15.72 -15.98
CA PHE A 254 -6.43 -14.31 -16.34
C PHE A 254 -7.43 -14.13 -17.48
#